data_AF-A0A9P3ZH57-F1
#
_entry.id   AF-A0A9P3ZH57-F1
#
_cell.length_a   1.000
_cell.length_b   1.000
_cell.length_c   1.000
_cell.angle_alpha   90.00
_cell.angle_beta   90.00
_cell.angle_gamma   90.00
#
_symmetry.space_group_name_H-M   'P 1'
#
loop_
_entity.id
_entity.type
_entity.pdbx_description
1 polymer ?
#
loop_
_entity_poly.entity_id
_entity_poly.type
_entity_poly.pdbx_seq_one_letter_code
_entity_poly.pdbx_strand_id
1 'polypeptide(L)'
;MCVTQELDDLLSSPVLKESVIANCDCRILLDMRKYANKFDEIQELLGLSDKERNQVLSINRANDPMRRYKEVWIGLGGVHSAVYATETSLEEYLCYTTEETEKLELQRLTEKLGGNIELAIRQLAERKRNEDH
;
A
#
# COMPACT_ATOMS: atom_id res chain seq x y z
N MET A 1 -8.28 -13.79 -3.96
CA MET A 1 -7.80 -12.41 -3.83
C MET A 1 -7.49 -11.88 -5.21
N CYS A 2 -8.08 -10.75 -5.61
CA CYS A 2 -7.83 -10.09 -6.90
C CYS A 2 -7.05 -8.80 -6.63
N VAL A 3 -6.04 -8.49 -7.45
CA VAL A 3 -5.24 -7.27 -7.36
C VAL A 3 -5.12 -6.68 -8.76
N THR A 4 -5.44 -5.39 -8.91
CA THR A 4 -5.30 -4.65 -10.17
C THR A 4 -4.79 -3.23 -9.92
N GLN A 5 -3.98 -2.71 -10.85
CA GLN A 5 -3.58 -1.30 -10.90
C GLN A 5 -4.24 -0.53 -12.04
N GLU A 6 -4.97 -1.25 -12.89
CA GLU A 6 -5.63 -0.78 -14.10
C GLU A 6 -7.13 -0.84 -13.88
N LEU A 7 -7.65 0.23 -13.25
CA LEU A 7 -9.06 0.27 -12.88
C LEU A 7 -9.99 0.40 -14.09
N ASP A 8 -9.47 0.93 -15.20
CA ASP A 8 -10.21 1.05 -16.47
C ASP A 8 -10.56 -0.32 -17.06
N ASP A 9 -9.73 -1.35 -16.86
CA ASP A 9 -10.01 -2.73 -17.28
C ASP A 9 -11.15 -3.34 -16.46
N LEU A 10 -11.23 -2.96 -15.18
CA LEU A 10 -12.30 -3.40 -14.28
C LEU A 10 -13.62 -2.66 -14.61
N LEU A 11 -13.53 -1.38 -14.97
CA LEU A 11 -14.67 -0.55 -15.40
C LEU A 11 -15.20 -0.92 -16.79
N SER A 12 -14.39 -1.53 -17.67
CA SER A 12 -14.82 -1.88 -19.02
C SER A 12 -15.37 -3.31 -19.13
N SER A 13 -15.06 -4.21 -18.19
CA SER A 13 -15.46 -5.62 -18.25
C SER A 13 -16.71 -5.94 -17.41
N PRO A 14 -17.89 -6.19 -18.02
CA PRO A 14 -19.13 -6.46 -17.29
C PRO A 14 -19.06 -7.72 -16.39
N VAL A 15 -18.31 -8.75 -16.81
CA VAL A 15 -18.11 -9.98 -16.03
C VAL A 15 -17.32 -9.69 -14.74
N LEU A 16 -16.31 -8.81 -14.83
CA LEU A 16 -15.51 -8.42 -13.66
C LEU A 16 -16.29 -7.49 -12.73
N LYS A 17 -17.13 -6.60 -13.28
CA LYS A 17 -18.01 -5.74 -12.47
C LYS A 17 -18.89 -6.56 -11.53
N GLU A 18 -19.65 -7.51 -12.07
CA GLU A 18 -20.55 -8.35 -11.29
C GLU A 18 -19.78 -9.22 -10.28
N SER A 19 -18.65 -9.79 -10.70
CA SER A 19 -17.85 -10.67 -9.85
C SER A 19 -17.20 -9.95 -8.66
N VAL A 20 -16.70 -8.73 -8.87
CA VAL A 20 -16.05 -7.90 -7.84
C VAL A 20 -17.07 -7.37 -6.84
N ILE A 21 -18.26 -6.95 -7.30
CA ILE A 21 -19.33 -6.48 -6.41
C ILE A 21 -19.87 -7.62 -5.56
N ALA A 22 -20.16 -8.77 -6.17
CA ALA A 22 -20.91 -9.84 -5.52
C ALA A 22 -20.07 -10.70 -4.54
N ASN A 23 -18.75 -10.79 -4.74
CA ASN A 23 -17.92 -11.78 -4.02
C ASN A 23 -16.79 -11.18 -3.16
N CYS A 24 -16.59 -9.86 -3.17
CA CYS A 24 -15.52 -9.24 -2.38
C CYS A 24 -16.04 -8.66 -1.06
N ASP A 25 -16.09 -9.52 -0.04
CA ASP A 25 -16.41 -9.13 1.35
C ASP A 25 -15.34 -8.23 1.98
N CYS A 26 -14.09 -8.32 1.53
CA CYS A 26 -13.00 -7.47 1.97
C CYS A 26 -12.45 -6.70 0.78
N ARG A 27 -12.37 -5.38 0.92
CA ARG A 27 -11.84 -4.47 -0.11
C ARG A 27 -10.76 -3.62 0.51
N ILE A 28 -9.59 -3.61 -0.13
CA ILE A 28 -8.45 -2.79 0.28
C ILE A 28 -8.16 -1.84 -0.87
N LEU A 29 -8.29 -0.54 -0.63
CA LEU A 29 -8.00 0.51 -1.60
C LEU A 29 -6.77 1.28 -1.15
N LEU A 30 -5.80 1.39 -2.04
CA LEU A 30 -4.63 2.25 -1.87
C LEU A 30 -4.96 3.67 -2.37
N ASP A 31 -3.95 4.53 -2.41
CA ASP A 31 -4.08 5.90 -2.91
C ASP A 31 -4.63 5.96 -4.35
N MET A 32 -5.86 6.47 -4.49
CA MET A 32 -6.58 6.59 -5.76
C MET A 32 -6.56 8.02 -6.31
N ARG A 33 -5.64 8.91 -5.89
CA ARG A 33 -5.60 10.32 -6.35
C ARG A 33 -5.56 10.46 -7.88
N LYS A 34 -4.87 9.54 -8.57
CA LYS A 34 -4.82 9.52 -10.05
C LYS A 34 -6.19 9.30 -10.72
N TYR A 35 -7.16 8.77 -9.97
CA TYR A 35 -8.52 8.49 -10.43
C TYR A 35 -9.57 9.44 -9.83
N ALA A 36 -9.17 10.54 -9.19
CA ALA A 36 -10.12 11.48 -8.56
C ALA A 36 -11.23 11.95 -9.51
N ASN A 37 -10.91 12.18 -10.79
CA ASN A 37 -11.87 12.62 -11.80
C ASN A 37 -12.86 11.53 -12.24
N LYS A 38 -12.55 10.26 -11.99
CA LYS A 38 -13.39 9.09 -12.32
C LYS A 38 -14.02 8.48 -11.07
N PHE A 39 -13.91 9.13 -9.91
CA PHE A 39 -14.25 8.49 -8.64
C PHE A 39 -15.74 8.22 -8.49
N ASP A 40 -16.61 8.95 -9.20
CA ASP A 40 -18.05 8.67 -9.21
C ASP A 40 -18.34 7.27 -9.81
N GLU A 41 -17.68 6.91 -10.92
CA GLU A 41 -17.80 5.58 -11.52
C GLU A 41 -17.23 4.47 -10.61
N ILE A 42 -16.15 4.79 -9.89
CA ILE A 42 -15.50 3.85 -8.95
C ILE A 42 -16.39 3.63 -7.73
N GLN A 43 -17.00 4.70 -7.22
CA GLN A 43 -17.94 4.65 -6.11
C GLN A 43 -19.13 3.76 -6.46
N GLU A 44 -19.71 3.93 -7.65
CA GLU A 44 -20.81 3.09 -8.14
C GLU A 44 -20.38 1.64 -8.32
N LEU A 45 -19.27 1.41 -9.02
CA LEU A 45 -18.71 0.10 -9.28
C LEU A 45 -18.40 -0.68 -8.00
N LEU A 46 -17.89 -0.02 -6.98
CA LEU A 46 -17.55 -0.66 -5.71
C LEU A 46 -18.71 -0.58 -4.71
N GLY A 47 -19.84 0.05 -5.05
CA GLY A 47 -20.97 0.24 -4.15
C GLY A 47 -20.59 0.96 -2.85
N LEU A 48 -19.72 1.98 -2.94
CA LEU A 48 -19.26 2.75 -1.78
C LEU A 48 -20.26 3.85 -1.41
N SER A 49 -20.47 4.04 -0.12
CA SER A 49 -21.18 5.21 0.42
C SER A 49 -20.35 6.48 0.31
N ASP A 50 -21.00 7.65 0.45
CA ASP A 50 -20.30 8.94 0.46
C ASP A 50 -19.29 9.05 1.62
N LYS A 51 -19.59 8.40 2.75
CA LYS A 51 -18.65 8.27 3.87
C LYS A 51 -17.39 7.52 3.44
N GLU A 52 -17.54 6.38 2.79
CA GLU A 52 -16.41 5.55 2.33
C GLU A 52 -15.61 6.24 1.23
N ARG A 53 -16.28 6.92 0.30
CA ARG A 53 -15.63 7.80 -0.68
C ARG A 53 -14.72 8.81 -0.01
N ASN A 54 -15.22 9.53 0.99
CA ASN A 54 -14.43 10.54 1.68
C ASN A 54 -13.22 9.93 2.40
N GLN A 55 -13.36 8.72 2.95
CA GLN A 55 -12.24 7.99 3.55
C GLN A 55 -11.18 7.59 2.51
N VAL A 56 -11.59 7.04 1.35
CA VAL A 56 -10.64 6.66 0.30
C VAL A 56 -9.92 7.89 -0.26
N LEU A 57 -10.63 9.01 -0.45
CA LEU A 57 -10.05 10.26 -0.93
C LEU A 57 -9.18 10.97 0.13
N SER A 58 -9.21 10.57 1.40
CA SER A 58 -8.34 11.14 2.44
C SER A 58 -6.99 10.44 2.57
N ILE A 59 -6.83 9.25 1.96
CA ILE A 59 -5.60 8.45 2.00
C ILE A 59 -4.38 9.31 1.62
N ASN A 60 -3.38 9.30 2.50
CA ASN A 60 -2.09 9.98 2.36
C ASN A 60 -2.18 11.51 2.14
N ARG A 61 -3.27 12.17 2.57
CA ARG A 61 -3.41 13.64 2.44
C ARG A 61 -2.83 14.44 3.61
N ALA A 62 -2.74 13.84 4.80
CA ALA A 62 -2.31 14.50 6.02
C ALA A 62 -1.44 13.56 6.89
N ASN A 63 -0.45 12.91 6.28
CA ASN A 63 0.48 12.07 7.02
C ASN A 63 1.28 12.91 8.03
N ASP A 64 1.53 12.34 9.21
CA ASP A 64 2.44 12.91 10.18
C ASP A 64 3.88 12.96 9.59
N PRO A 65 4.51 14.14 9.47
CA PRO A 65 5.84 14.27 8.89
C PRO A 65 6.94 13.59 9.72
N MET A 66 6.70 13.29 11.00
CA MET A 66 7.66 12.59 11.87
C MET A 66 7.60 11.07 11.73
N ARG A 67 6.57 10.52 11.05
CA ARG A 67 6.37 9.08 10.93
C ARG A 67 6.46 8.63 9.48
N ARG A 68 7.05 7.46 9.25
CA ARG A 68 7.10 6.82 7.92
C ARG A 68 6.05 5.72 7.84
N TYR A 69 4.90 6.06 7.25
CA TYR A 69 3.83 5.10 6.98
C TYR A 69 3.13 5.44 5.67
N LYS A 70 2.38 4.47 5.16
CA LYS A 70 1.39 4.68 4.11
C LYS A 70 0.01 4.39 4.66
N GLU A 71 -1.01 5.01 4.08
CA GLU A 71 -2.39 4.74 4.43
C GLU A 71 -3.04 3.82 3.41
N VAL A 72 -3.91 2.94 3.92
CA VAL A 72 -4.78 2.07 3.12
C VAL A 72 -6.20 2.18 3.67
N TRP A 73 -7.18 2.19 2.79
CA TRP A 73 -8.57 2.03 3.20
C TRP A 73 -8.95 0.55 3.18
N ILE A 74 -9.63 0.10 4.23
CA ILE A 74 -10.13 -1.27 4.34
C ILE A 74 -11.63 -1.20 4.61
N GLY A 75 -12.41 -1.83 3.73
CA GLY A 75 -13.85 -2.06 3.88
C GLY A 75 -14.15 -3.54 4.08
N LEU A 76 -14.99 -3.85 5.07
CA LEU A 76 -15.41 -5.20 5.45
C LEU A 76 -16.94 -5.31 5.38
N GLY A 77 -17.43 -5.97 4.33
CA GLY A 77 -18.82 -6.39 4.15
C GLY A 77 -19.86 -5.26 4.18
N GLY A 78 -19.45 -4.01 3.93
CA GLY A 78 -20.30 -2.82 4.08
C GLY A 78 -20.69 -2.49 5.53
N VAL A 79 -20.17 -3.22 6.53
CA VAL A 79 -20.47 -3.03 7.95
C VAL A 79 -19.42 -2.12 8.61
N HIS A 80 -18.17 -2.26 8.20
CA HIS A 80 -17.05 -1.52 8.78
C HIS A 80 -16.11 -1.01 7.69
N SER A 81 -15.71 0.25 7.81
CA SER A 81 -14.75 0.88 6.90
C SER A 81 -13.89 1.91 7.62
N ALA A 82 -12.57 1.88 7.41
CA ALA A 82 -11.66 2.87 7.95
C ALA A 82 -10.36 2.98 7.14
N VAL A 83 -9.65 4.09 7.36
CA VAL A 83 -8.29 4.29 6.85
C VAL A 83 -7.32 3.86 7.94
N TYR A 84 -6.35 3.04 7.57
CA TYR A 84 -5.34 2.48 8.45
C TYR A 84 -3.95 2.91 7.99
N ALA A 85 -3.10 3.26 8.96
CA ALA A 85 -1.67 3.43 8.71
C ALA A 85 -0.99 2.06 8.68
N THR A 86 -0.28 1.77 7.60
CA THR A 86 0.59 0.60 7.46
C THR A 86 2.03 1.04 7.70
N GLU A 87 2.61 0.52 8.77
CA GLU A 87 4.02 0.66 9.11
C GLU A 87 4.70 -0.69 8.93
N THR A 88 5.80 -0.68 8.20
CA THR A 88 6.65 -1.85 7.97
C THR A 88 7.96 -1.63 8.71
N SER A 89 8.49 -2.68 9.33
CA SER A 89 9.81 -2.57 9.95
C SER A 89 10.87 -2.23 8.89
N LEU A 90 11.95 -1.55 9.27
CA LEU A 90 13.01 -1.23 8.33
C LEU A 90 13.66 -2.49 7.76
N GLU A 91 13.71 -3.56 8.54
CA GLU A 91 14.19 -4.88 8.13
C GLU A 91 13.33 -5.47 7.00
N GLU A 92 12.01 -5.49 7.18
CA GLU A 92 11.08 -5.95 6.14
C GLU A 92 11.14 -5.05 4.90
N TYR A 93 11.22 -3.74 5.09
CA TYR A 93 11.38 -2.79 3.99
C TYR A 93 12.65 -3.08 3.18
N LEU A 94 13.80 -3.21 3.84
CA LEU A 94 15.08 -3.49 3.18
C LEU A 94 15.14 -4.87 2.53
N CYS A 95 14.39 -5.85 3.06
CA CYS A 95 14.27 -7.17 2.44
C CYS A 95 13.62 -7.09 1.05
N TYR A 96 12.67 -6.17 0.87
CA TYR A 96 11.89 -6.02 -0.36
C TYR A 96 12.15 -4.73 -1.14
N THR A 97 13.14 -3.92 -0.73
CA THR A 97 13.39 -2.62 -1.36
C THR A 97 13.68 -2.80 -2.85
N THR A 98 13.12 -1.91 -3.66
CA THR A 98 13.40 -1.83 -5.09
C THR A 98 14.41 -0.74 -5.43
N GLU A 99 14.73 0.13 -4.47
CA GLU A 99 15.63 1.26 -4.65
C GLU A 99 17.06 0.78 -4.93
N GLU A 100 17.62 1.21 -6.07
CA GLU A 100 18.93 0.73 -6.54
C GLU A 100 20.05 1.02 -5.53
N THR A 101 20.06 2.22 -4.95
CA THR A 101 21.06 2.65 -3.98
C THR A 101 21.08 1.76 -2.74
N GLU A 102 19.89 1.45 -2.19
CA GLU A 102 19.74 0.57 -1.03
C GLU A 102 20.10 -0.89 -1.36
N LYS A 103 19.72 -1.37 -2.55
CA LYS A 103 20.11 -2.70 -3.02
C LYS A 103 21.63 -2.86 -3.13
N LEU A 104 22.30 -1.89 -3.75
CA LEU A 104 23.75 -1.93 -3.90
C LEU A 104 24.46 -1.86 -2.55
N GLU A 105 23.96 -1.05 -1.62
CA GLU A 105 24.48 -1.00 -0.26
C GLU A 105 24.31 -2.34 0.47
N LEU A 106 23.12 -2.93 0.42
CA LEU A 106 22.81 -4.21 1.04
C LEU A 106 23.66 -5.34 0.44
N GLN A 107 23.84 -5.37 -0.88
CA GLN A 107 24.68 -6.35 -1.57
C GLN A 107 26.14 -6.25 -1.10
N ARG A 108 26.71 -5.05 -1.08
CA ARG A 108 28.09 -4.82 -0.59
C ARG A 108 28.26 -5.23 0.87
N LEU A 109 27.27 -4.95 1.71
CA LEU A 109 27.33 -5.35 3.13
C LEU A 109 27.22 -6.86 3.28
N THR A 110 26.35 -7.50 2.50
CA THR A 110 26.18 -8.96 2.46
C THR A 110 27.48 -9.65 2.05
N GLU A 111 28.17 -9.15 1.02
CA GLU A 111 29.48 -9.66 0.60
C GLU A 111 30.53 -9.56 1.72
N LYS A 112 30.60 -8.41 2.41
CA LYS A 112 31.51 -8.20 3.55
C LYS A 112 31.23 -9.14 4.73
N LEU A 113 29.98 -9.57 4.87
CA LEU A 113 29.53 -10.49 5.92
C LEU A 113 29.52 -11.96 5.46
N GLY A 114 30.23 -12.28 4.37
CA GLY A 114 30.37 -13.66 3.90
C GLY A 114 29.08 -14.27 3.34
N GLY A 115 28.20 -13.44 2.78
CA GLY A 115 26.92 -13.88 2.20
C GLY A 115 25.74 -13.86 3.19
N ASN A 116 25.94 -13.44 4.44
CA ASN A 116 24.87 -13.38 5.43
C ASN A 116 23.98 -12.13 5.23
N ILE A 117 22.96 -12.28 4.37
CA ILE A 117 22.02 -11.20 4.05
C ILE A 117 21.14 -10.80 5.24
N GLU A 118 20.76 -11.75 6.11
CA GLU A 118 19.93 -11.44 7.29
C GLU A 118 20.68 -10.50 8.23
N LEU A 119 21.95 -10.79 8.51
CA LEU A 119 22.80 -9.93 9.34
C LEU A 119 23.04 -8.57 8.66
N ALA A 120 23.18 -8.55 7.33
CA ALA A 120 23.32 -7.30 6.58
C ALA A 120 22.07 -6.42 6.70
N ILE A 121 20.87 -6.99 6.55
CA ILE A 121 19.59 -6.29 6.72
C ILE A 121 19.49 -5.72 8.13
N ARG A 122 19.77 -6.52 9.17
CA ARG A 122 19.70 -6.05 10.57
C ARG A 122 20.65 -4.88 10.83
N GLN A 123 21.91 -4.99 10.40
CA GLN A 123 22.90 -3.92 10.58
C GLN A 123 22.52 -2.65 9.79
N LEU A 124 22.00 -2.80 8.58
CA LEU A 124 21.60 -1.66 7.75
C LEU A 124 20.36 -0.96 8.31
N ALA A 125 19.38 -1.72 8.81
CA ALA A 125 18.21 -1.19 9.50
C ALA A 125 18.59 -0.41 10.76
N GLU A 126 19.51 -0.93 11.58
CA GLU A 126 20.03 -0.24 12.77
C GLU A 126 20.74 1.07 12.42
N ARG A 127 21.58 1.08 11.38
CA ARG A 127 22.24 2.31 10.91
C ARG A 127 21.22 3.39 10.53
N LYS A 128 20.23 3.03 9.71
CA LYS A 128 19.17 3.96 9.27
C LYS A 128 18.37 4.52 10.45
N ARG A 129 18.06 3.71 11.47
CA ARG A 129 17.38 4.20 12.69
C ARG A 129 18.19 5.25 13.45
N ASN A 130 19.52 5.10 13.47
CA ASN A 130 20.41 6.02 14.19
C ASN A 130 20.71 7.30 13.41
N GLU A 131 20.49 7.32 12.09
CA GLU A 131 20.61 8.52 11.24
C GLU A 131 19.34 9.38 11.25
N ASP A 132 18.18 8.79 11.53
CA ASP A 132 16.88 9.47 11.59
C ASP A 132 16.60 10.14 12.98
N HIS A 133 17.57 10.15 13.90
CA HIS A 133 17.54 10.83 15.21
C HIS A 133 18.51 12.03 15.24
#